data_AF-A0A2G4H2X6-F1
#
_entry.id   AF-A0A2G4H2X6-F1
#
_cell.length_a   1.000
_cell.length_b   1.000
_cell.length_c   1.000
_cell.angle_alpha   90.00
_cell.angle_beta   90.00
_cell.angle_gamma   90.00
#
_symmetry.space_group_name_H-M   'P 1'
#
loop_
_entity.id
_entity.type
_entity.pdbx_description
1 polymer ?
#
loop_
_entity_poly.entity_id
_entity_poly.type
_entity_poly.pdbx_seq_one_letter_code
_entity_poly.pdbx_strand_id
1 'polypeptide(L)'
;QLSAALPWIDDPAQTLFRWYGDDVIEGGPFVPRDGIVRLPEGSGLGVRLDPEALARCHRRYLEEGQFPPALGKESYVDHFVRR
;
A
#
# COMPACT_ATOMS: atom_id res chain seq x y z
N GLN A 1 -4.34 11.08 -7.92
CA GLN A 1 -4.77 12.49 -7.82
C GLN A 1 -3.60 13.44 -8.03
N LEU A 2 -2.53 13.37 -7.23
CA LEU A 2 -1.35 14.25 -7.37
C LEU A 2 -0.77 14.26 -8.79
N SER A 3 -0.34 13.10 -9.33
CA SER A 3 0.22 13.02 -10.68
C SER A 3 -0.75 13.48 -11.78
N ALA A 4 -2.06 13.33 -11.59
CA ALA A 4 -3.06 13.80 -12.55
C ALA A 4 -3.25 15.32 -12.53
N ALA A 5 -2.90 15.99 -11.41
CA ALA A 5 -3.06 17.43 -11.24
C ALA A 5 -1.80 18.24 -11.57
N LEU A 6 -0.63 17.59 -11.67
CA LEU A 6 0.66 18.24 -11.87
C LEU A 6 1.23 17.90 -13.25
N PRO A 7 1.12 18.80 -14.25
CA PRO A 7 1.48 18.49 -15.64
C PRO A 7 2.97 18.24 -15.87
N TRP A 8 3.84 18.60 -14.91
CA TRP A 8 5.28 18.32 -14.98
C TRP A 8 5.66 16.96 -14.38
N ILE A 9 4.69 16.17 -13.90
CA ILE A 9 4.88 14.76 -13.55
C ILE A 9 4.34 13.94 -14.72
N ASP A 10 5.20 13.70 -15.72
CA ASP A 10 4.87 13.03 -16.98
C ASP A 10 5.48 11.63 -17.10
N ASP A 11 6.44 11.29 -16.23
CA ASP A 11 7.00 9.94 -16.14
C ASP A 11 6.14 8.96 -15.31
N PRO A 12 6.22 7.64 -15.59
CA PRO A 12 5.49 6.62 -14.83
C PRO A 12 5.83 6.60 -13.33
N ALA A 13 4.79 6.64 -12.49
CA ALA A 13 4.96 6.52 -11.04
C ALA A 13 5.25 5.06 -10.61
N GLN A 14 6.12 4.90 -9.61
CA GLN A 14 6.38 3.60 -8.98
C GLN A 14 5.25 3.23 -8.01
N THR A 15 4.89 1.95 -7.97
CA THR A 15 3.89 1.42 -7.03
C THR A 15 4.15 -0.06 -6.72
N LEU A 16 3.69 -0.50 -5.55
CA LEU A 16 3.75 -1.89 -5.08
C LEU A 16 2.39 -2.59 -5.14
N PHE A 17 1.41 -2.09 -5.91
CA PHE A 17 0.04 -2.66 -5.97
C PHE A 17 0.00 -4.19 -6.16
N ARG A 18 0.95 -4.77 -6.89
CA ARG A 18 1.01 -6.23 -7.15
C ARG A 18 1.53 -7.06 -5.96
N TRP A 19 2.09 -6.41 -4.94
CA TRP A 19 2.73 -7.05 -3.79
C TRP A 19 1.93 -6.89 -2.49
N TYR A 20 0.87 -6.08 -2.49
CA TYR A 20 -0.02 -5.99 -1.33
C TYR A 20 -0.96 -7.20 -1.27
N GLY A 21 -0.94 -7.91 -0.15
CA GLY A 21 -1.90 -8.98 0.16
C GLY A 21 -3.18 -8.49 0.82
N ASP A 22 -3.15 -7.31 1.44
CA ASP A 22 -4.25 -6.69 2.17
C ASP A 22 -4.36 -5.19 1.81
N ASP A 23 -5.57 -4.65 1.79
CA ASP A 23 -5.88 -3.21 1.72
C ASP A 23 -7.03 -2.93 2.70
N VAL A 24 -7.18 -1.66 3.11
CA VAL A 24 -8.18 -1.16 4.05
C VAL A 24 -9.28 -0.35 3.38
N ILE A 25 -9.28 -0.23 2.05
CA ILE A 25 -10.37 0.43 1.31
C ILE A 25 -11.43 -0.57 0.82
N GLU A 26 -12.69 -0.12 0.77
CA GLU A 26 -13.81 -0.89 0.21
C GLU A 26 -13.49 -1.32 -1.24
N GLY A 27 -13.65 -2.61 -1.55
CA GLY A 27 -13.36 -3.16 -2.89
C GLY A 27 -11.89 -3.50 -3.16
N GLY A 28 -11.00 -3.22 -2.20
CA GLY A 28 -9.56 -3.53 -2.31
C GLY A 28 -8.77 -2.48 -3.11
N PRO A 29 -7.46 -2.73 -3.33
CA PRO A 29 -6.57 -1.75 -3.95
C PRO A 29 -6.99 -1.46 -5.40
N PHE A 30 -6.68 -0.25 -5.88
CA PHE A 30 -6.82 0.06 -7.30
C PHE A 30 -6.00 -0.90 -8.15
N VAL A 31 -6.64 -1.49 -9.16
CA VAL A 31 -5.99 -2.39 -10.12
C VAL A 31 -5.66 -1.61 -11.38
N PRO A 32 -4.37 -1.34 -11.66
CA PRO A 32 -3.97 -0.69 -12.89
C PRO A 32 -4.40 -1.51 -14.11
N ARG A 33 -4.89 -0.83 -15.15
CA ARG A 33 -5.18 -1.42 -16.47
C ARG A 33 -4.26 -0.77 -17.49
N ASP A 34 -3.52 -1.58 -18.24
CA ASP A 34 -2.52 -1.11 -19.21
C ASP A 34 -1.49 -0.12 -18.62
N GLY A 35 -1.09 -0.38 -17.37
CA GLY A 35 -0.14 0.46 -16.64
C GLY A 35 -0.73 1.75 -16.06
N ILE A 36 -2.04 1.98 -16.21
CA ILE A 36 -2.71 3.22 -15.81
C ILE A 36 -3.71 2.94 -14.68
N VAL A 37 -3.70 3.79 -13.66
CA VAL A 37 -4.77 3.86 -12.66
C VAL A 37 -5.71 5.01 -13.03
N ARG A 38 -6.98 4.70 -13.25
CA ARG A 38 -7.99 5.73 -13.53
C ARG A 38 -8.23 6.58 -12.29
N LEU A 39 -8.48 7.87 -12.50
CA LEU A 39 -8.88 8.76 -11.42
C LEU A 39 -10.28 8.35 -10.91
N PRO A 40 -10.48 8.25 -9.59
CA PRO A 40 -11.81 8.06 -9.03
C PRO A 40 -12.73 9.24 -9.35
N GLU A 41 -13.99 8.97 -9.67
CA GLU A 41 -15.00 10.00 -10.00
C GLU A 41 -15.69 10.58 -8.76
N GLY A 42 -15.59 9.90 -7.61
CA GLY A 42 -16.17 10.35 -6.35
C GLY A 42 -15.43 11.53 -5.73
N SER A 43 -16.10 12.26 -4.84
CA SER A 43 -15.52 13.39 -4.10
C SER A 43 -14.34 12.97 -3.21
N GLY A 44 -13.47 13.93 -2.88
CA GLY A 44 -12.32 13.68 -2.01
C GLY A 44 -11.32 12.76 -2.69
N LEU A 45 -10.79 11.76 -1.97
CA LEU A 45 -9.89 10.76 -2.54
C LEU A 45 -10.60 9.74 -3.45
N GLY A 46 -11.94 9.70 -3.42
CA GLY A 46 -12.76 8.74 -4.17
C GLY A 46 -12.61 7.28 -3.71
N VAL A 47 -12.26 7.08 -2.44
CA VAL A 47 -12.25 5.78 -1.76
C VAL A 47 -13.03 5.88 -0.45
N ARG A 48 -13.46 4.73 0.06
CA ARG A 48 -14.10 4.59 1.37
C ARG A 48 -13.33 3.56 2.19
N LEU A 49 -13.27 3.78 3.50
CA LEU A 49 -12.61 2.85 4.41
C LEU A 49 -13.48 1.61 4.61
N ASP A 50 -12.88 0.43 4.52
CA ASP A 50 -13.44 -0.82 4.99
C ASP A 50 -13.05 -1.02 6.47
N PRO A 51 -13.99 -0.85 7.43
CA PRO A 51 -13.67 -0.93 8.86
C PRO A 51 -13.25 -2.33 9.30
N GLU A 52 -13.76 -3.38 8.66
CA GLU A 52 -13.44 -4.76 9.00
C GLU A 52 -12.03 -5.10 8.52
N ALA A 53 -11.67 -4.67 7.31
CA ALA A 53 -10.33 -4.82 6.79
C ALA A 53 -9.30 -4.03 7.60
N LEU A 54 -9.63 -2.81 8.01
CA LEU A 54 -8.79 -2.05 8.92
C LEU A 54 -8.58 -2.77 10.26
N ALA A 55 -9.66 -3.30 10.86
CA ALA A 55 -9.56 -4.04 12.12
C ALA A 55 -8.69 -5.30 11.99
N ARG A 56 -8.78 -6.03 10.86
CA ARG A 56 -7.91 -7.17 10.55
C ARG A 56 -6.44 -6.75 10.48
N CYS A 57 -6.12 -5.71 9.71
CA CYS A 57 -4.76 -5.20 9.58
C CYS A 57 -4.21 -4.70 10.93
N HIS A 58 -5.04 -4.04 11.74
CA HIS A 58 -4.65 -3.57 13.06
C HIS A 58 -4.34 -4.73 14.02
N ARG A 59 -5.20 -5.75 14.08
CA ARG A 59 -4.96 -6.93 14.90
C ARG A 59 -3.66 -7.64 14.48
N ARG A 60 -3.43 -7.79 13.18
CA ARG A 60 -2.20 -8.36 12.65
C ARG A 60 -0.97 -7.58 13.11
N TYR A 61 -1.03 -6.24 13.06
CA TYR A 61 0.04 -5.39 13.60
C TYR A 61 0.29 -5.60 15.09
N LEU A 62 -0.76 -5.78 15.90
CA LEU A 62 -0.61 -6.06 17.34
C LEU A 62 0.01 -7.43 17.61
N GLU A 63 -0.29 -8.43 16.77
CA GLU A 63 0.18 -9.81 16.91
C GLU A 63 1.61 -9.99 16.38
N GLU A 64 1.93 -9.39 15.23
CA GLU A 64 3.21 -9.57 14.52
C GLU A 64 4.21 -8.42 14.78
N GLY A 65 3.74 -7.28 15.30
CA GLY A 65 4.55 -6.08 15.50
C GLY A 65 4.74 -5.26 14.23
N GLN A 66 5.63 -4.27 14.32
CA GLN A 66 6.02 -3.47 13.15
C GLN A 66 6.93 -4.26 12.21
N PHE A 67 6.93 -3.91 10.92
CA PHE A 67 7.89 -4.46 9.98
C PHE A 67 9.32 -4.16 10.43
N PRO A 68 10.24 -5.14 10.45
CA PRO A 68 11.59 -4.93 10.95
C PRO A 68 12.32 -3.84 10.14
N PRO A 69 13.09 -2.96 10.79
CA PRO A 69 13.86 -1.97 10.08
C PRO A 69 14.92 -2.66 9.19
N ALA A 70 15.28 -2.00 8.09
CA ALA A 70 16.31 -2.51 7.18
C ALA A 70 17.70 -2.60 7.85
N LEU A 71 17.95 -1.79 8.89
CA LEU A 71 19.20 -1.74 9.65
C LEU A 71 18.87 -1.67 11.15
N GLY A 72 19.52 -2.49 11.97
CA GLY A 72 19.28 -2.54 13.42
C GLY A 72 19.70 -3.87 14.05
N LYS A 73 19.58 -4.01 15.38
CA LYS A 73 19.89 -5.26 16.10
C LYS A 73 18.93 -6.41 15.82
N GLU A 74 17.74 -6.09 15.28
CA GLU A 74 16.71 -7.02 14.81
C GLU A 74 16.37 -6.64 13.35
N SER A 75 17.38 -6.58 12.48
CA SER A 75 17.14 -6.19 11.08
C SER A 75 16.47 -7.33 10.32
N TYR A 76 15.69 -6.96 9.29
CA TYR A 76 15.10 -7.95 8.37
C TYR A 76 16.15 -8.88 7.75
N VAL A 77 17.37 -8.37 7.50
CA VAL A 77 18.47 -9.11 6.90
C VAL A 77 19.00 -10.20 7.85
N ASP A 78 19.02 -9.96 9.16
CA ASP A 78 19.54 -10.91 10.15
C ASP A 78 18.76 -12.22 10.17
N HIS A 79 17.47 -12.19 9.80
CA HIS A 79 16.62 -13.39 9.68
C HIS A 79 17.05 -14.33 8.53
N PHE A 80 17.74 -13.83 7.52
CA PHE A 80 18.18 -14.63 6.37
C PHE A 80 19.64 -15.10 6.45
N VAL A 81 20.45 -14.46 7.30
CA VAL A 81 21.89 -14.73 7.40
C VAL A 81 22.23 -15.80 8.44
N ARG A 82 21.37 -16.05 9.45
CA ARG A 82 21.61 -17.04 10.53
C ARG A 82 21.36 -18.52 10.14
N ARG A 83 21.86 -19.00 9.01
CA ARG A 83 21.91 -20.45 8.71
C ARG A 83 23.22 -21.08 9.14
#